data_AF-A0A1Q7XM21-F1
#
_entry.id   AF-A0A1Q7XM21-F1
#
_cell.length_a   1.000
_cell.length_b   1.000
_cell.length_c   1.000
_cell.angle_alpha   90.00
_cell.angle_beta   90.00
_cell.angle_gamma   90.00
#
_symmetry.space_group_name_H-M   'P 1'
#
loop_
_entity.id
_entity.type
_entity.pdbx_description
1 polymer ?
#
loop_
_entity_poly.entity_id
_entity_poly.type
_entity_poly.pdbx_seq_one_letter_code
_entity_poly.pdbx_strand_id
1 'polypeptide(L)'
;MKKPLGLLLKDSEVTKENILKNVSKRTFLITVGDAATEKMIKFGINPLLQIVDALEKRSKRELPEGKVTTLLYCENPPAEITDDSIQTIKKAFTMEKPVRIVVHGEEDLL
;
A
#
# COMPACT_ATOMS: atom_id res chain seq x y z
N MET A 1 15.11 1.30 17.93
CA MET A 1 13.85 1.01 17.21
C MET A 1 12.68 1.36 18.11
N LYS A 2 11.67 2.06 17.59
CA LYS A 2 10.42 2.31 18.31
C LYS A 2 9.60 1.00 18.35
N LYS A 3 8.78 0.83 19.39
CA LYS A 3 7.88 -0.32 19.49
C LYS A 3 6.81 -0.21 18.38
N PRO A 4 6.53 -1.28 17.62
CA PRO A 4 5.49 -1.27 16.60
C PRO A 4 4.12 -1.00 17.25
N LEU A 5 3.28 -0.23 16.57
CA LEU A 5 1.92 0.09 17.03
C LEU A 5 0.94 -1.09 16.90
N GLY A 6 1.34 -2.15 16.21
CA GLY A 6 0.54 -3.35 16.03
C GLY A 6 1.40 -4.61 16.02
N LEU A 7 0.83 -5.69 15.51
CA LEU A 7 1.55 -6.95 15.35
C LEU A 7 2.67 -6.76 14.32
N LEU A 8 3.91 -7.01 14.76
CA LEU A 8 5.05 -7.12 13.88
C LEU A 8 5.20 -8.58 13.45
N LEU A 9 5.03 -8.83 12.16
CA LEU A 9 5.38 -10.11 11.55
C LEU A 9 6.79 -10.01 10.98
N LYS A 10 7.71 -10.86 11.42
CA LYS A 10 9.04 -10.93 10.81
C LYS A 10 8.93 -11.53 9.42
N ASP A 11 9.87 -11.22 8.53
CA ASP A 11 9.82 -11.71 7.14
C ASP A 11 9.68 -13.24 7.04
N SER A 12 10.36 -13.99 7.93
CA SER A 12 10.24 -15.44 8.07
C SER A 12 8.84 -15.95 8.42
N GLU A 13 7.99 -15.08 8.98
CA GLU A 13 6.63 -15.38 9.42
C GLU A 13 5.58 -14.84 8.45
N VAL A 14 5.98 -14.11 7.40
CA VAL A 14 5.07 -13.58 6.39
C VAL A 14 4.69 -14.68 5.41
N THR A 15 3.80 -15.57 5.85
CA THR A 15 3.16 -16.59 5.00
C THR A 15 1.69 -16.25 4.77
N LYS A 16 1.10 -16.82 3.72
CA LYS A 16 -0.32 -16.67 3.42
C LYS A 16 -1.20 -17.09 4.60
N GLU A 17 -0.91 -18.22 5.25
CA GLU A 17 -1.72 -18.68 6.39
C GLU A 17 -1.62 -17.70 7.56
N ASN A 18 -0.42 -17.20 7.86
CA ASN A 18 -0.23 -16.30 8.99
C ASN A 18 -0.90 -14.95 8.75
N ILE A 19 -0.84 -14.43 7.53
CA ILE A 19 -1.56 -13.21 7.16
C ILE A 19 -3.07 -13.42 7.28
N LEU A 20 -3.61 -14.51 6.75
CA LEU A 20 -5.06 -14.81 6.82
C LEU A 20 -5.56 -15.09 8.24
N LYS A 21 -4.70 -15.55 9.16
CA LYS A 21 -5.03 -15.66 10.59
C LYS A 21 -5.22 -14.29 11.24
N ASN A 22 -4.46 -13.29 10.80
CA ASN A 22 -4.46 -11.95 11.38
C ASN A 22 -5.38 -10.96 10.61
N VAL A 23 -5.73 -11.27 9.37
CA VAL A 23 -6.60 -10.45 8.50
C VAL A 23 -7.88 -11.22 8.22
N SER A 24 -9.00 -10.77 8.79
CA SER A 24 -10.30 -11.38 8.55
C SER A 24 -10.77 -11.19 7.11
N LYS A 25 -11.60 -12.10 6.59
CA LYS A 25 -12.15 -12.01 5.21
C LYS A 25 -12.98 -10.74 4.93
N ARG A 26 -13.44 -10.03 5.97
CA ARG A 26 -14.22 -8.78 5.84
C ARG A 26 -13.41 -7.53 6.19
N THR A 27 -12.11 -7.67 6.46
CA THR A 27 -11.27 -6.54 6.82
C THR A 27 -11.06 -5.64 5.61
N PHE A 28 -11.11 -4.33 5.84
CA PHE A 28 -10.66 -3.35 4.87
C PHE A 28 -9.13 -3.37 4.77
N LEU A 29 -8.58 -4.19 3.87
CA LEU A 29 -7.13 -4.35 3.74
C LEU A 29 -6.52 -3.19 2.94
N ILE A 30 -5.53 -2.54 3.56
CA ILE A 30 -4.72 -1.47 2.98
C ILE A 30 -3.27 -1.95 2.94
N THR A 31 -2.58 -1.75 1.81
CA THR A 31 -1.12 -1.96 1.71
C THR A 31 -0.43 -0.64 1.41
N VAL A 32 0.75 -0.48 2.00
CA VAL A 32 1.61 0.71 1.87
C VAL A 32 2.98 0.22 1.42
N GLY A 33 3.43 0.66 0.25
CA GLY A 33 4.67 0.26 -0.40
C GLY A 33 4.48 -0.89 -1.40
N ASP A 34 5.34 -0.92 -2.42
CA ASP A 34 5.29 -1.86 -3.53
C ASP A 34 5.54 -3.29 -3.08
N ALA A 35 6.60 -3.53 -2.29
CA ALA A 35 6.94 -4.87 -1.82
C ALA A 35 5.82 -5.50 -0.97
N ALA A 36 5.14 -4.70 -0.14
CA ALA A 36 4.01 -5.15 0.67
C ALA A 36 2.81 -5.49 -0.23
N THR A 37 2.49 -4.61 -1.18
CA THR A 37 1.40 -4.79 -2.14
C THR A 37 1.61 -6.03 -3.00
N GLU A 38 2.80 -6.20 -3.59
CA GLU A 38 3.17 -7.37 -4.38
C GLU A 38 3.09 -8.66 -3.58
N LYS A 39 3.57 -8.66 -2.33
CA LYS A 39 3.55 -9.86 -1.49
C LYS A 39 2.12 -10.31 -1.20
N MET A 40 1.20 -9.38 -0.93
CA MET A 40 -0.23 -9.71 -0.76
C MET A 40 -0.84 -10.26 -2.05
N ILE A 41 -0.53 -9.65 -3.20
CA ILE A 41 -1.01 -10.12 -4.51
C ILE A 41 -0.49 -11.53 -4.80
N LYS A 42 0.79 -11.82 -4.52
CA LYS A 42 1.38 -13.17 -4.64
C LYS A 42 0.68 -14.21 -3.77
N PHE A 43 0.11 -13.81 -2.64
CA PHE A 43 -0.74 -14.69 -1.81
C PHE A 43 -2.17 -14.84 -2.33
N GLY A 44 -2.52 -14.20 -3.45
CA GLY A 44 -3.87 -14.18 -4.02
C GLY A 44 -4.83 -13.28 -3.23
N ILE A 45 -4.31 -12.33 -2.46
CA ILE A 45 -5.08 -11.37 -1.67
C ILE A 45 -4.95 -10.02 -2.36
N ASN A 46 -6.06 -9.50 -2.89
CA ASN A 46 -6.05 -8.17 -3.49
C ASN A 46 -6.49 -7.12 -2.46
N PRO A 47 -5.61 -6.20 -2.03
CA PRO A 47 -6.00 -5.13 -1.09
C PRO A 47 -7.09 -4.24 -1.69
N LEU A 48 -7.95 -3.67 -0.85
CA LEU A 48 -9.00 -2.74 -1.29
C LEU A 48 -8.44 -1.34 -1.55
N LEU A 49 -7.38 -0.97 -0.85
CA LEU A 49 -6.60 0.23 -1.09
C LEU A 49 -5.11 -0.13 -1.14
N GLN A 50 -4.43 0.31 -2.18
CA GLN A 50 -3.03 0.06 -2.43
C GLN A 50 -2.33 1.41 -2.55
N ILE A 51 -1.34 1.68 -1.72
CA ILE A 51 -0.55 2.92 -1.78
C ILE A 51 0.87 2.51 -2.16
N VAL A 52 1.35 3.01 -3.29
CA VAL A 52 2.63 2.61 -3.89
C VAL A 52 3.39 3.82 -4.39
N ASP A 53 4.71 3.79 -4.33
CA ASP A 53 5.61 4.69 -5.01
C ASP A 53 6.22 3.92 -6.17
N ALA A 54 5.88 4.28 -7.41
CA ALA A 54 6.42 3.62 -8.60
C ALA A 54 7.93 3.93 -8.85
N LEU A 55 8.69 4.17 -7.77
CA LEU A 55 10.06 4.61 -7.69
C LEU A 55 10.84 3.67 -6.76
N GLU A 56 11.75 2.87 -7.32
CA GLU A 56 12.74 2.13 -6.53
C GLU A 56 14.13 2.52 -7.04
N LYS A 57 15.01 3.06 -6.18
CA LYS A 57 16.38 3.49 -6.52
C LYS A 57 16.49 4.41 -7.76
N ARG A 58 15.59 5.37 -7.91
CA ARG A 58 15.53 6.32 -9.06
C ARG A 58 15.26 5.68 -10.42
N SER A 59 14.79 4.43 -10.48
CA SER A 59 14.34 3.78 -11.71
C SER A 59 12.84 3.49 -11.64
N LYS A 60 12.13 3.69 -12.77
CA LYS A 60 10.69 3.35 -12.87
C LYS A 60 10.53 1.85 -12.68
N ARG A 61 9.74 1.45 -11.69
CA ARG A 61 9.28 0.06 -11.54
C ARG A 61 7.92 -0.12 -12.20
N GLU A 62 7.64 -1.32 -12.70
CA GLU A 62 6.28 -1.67 -13.09
C GLU A 62 5.40 -1.76 -11.84
N LEU A 63 4.21 -1.18 -11.92
CA LEU A 63 3.25 -1.23 -10.82
C LEU A 63 2.87 -2.70 -10.53
N PRO A 64 2.55 -3.04 -9.28
CA PRO A 64 2.16 -4.42 -8.94
C PRO A 64 0.99 -4.92 -9.80
N GLU A 65 1.02 -6.18 -10.26
CA GLU A 65 0.03 -6.77 -11.20
C GLU A 65 -1.38 -7.02 -10.59
N GLY A 66 -1.68 -6.45 -9.41
CA GLY A 66 -2.95 -6.59 -8.72
C GLY A 66 -4.13 -5.95 -9.48
N LYS A 67 -5.35 -6.37 -9.13
CA LYS A 67 -6.58 -5.76 -9.65
C LYS A 67 -6.69 -4.33 -9.15
N VAL A 68 -6.97 -3.41 -10.06
CA VAL A 68 -7.22 -1.98 -9.78
C VAL A 68 -8.43 -1.55 -10.60
N THR A 69 -9.43 -0.99 -9.92
CA THR A 69 -10.61 -0.36 -10.54
C THR A 69 -10.41 1.14 -10.66
N THR A 70 -9.93 1.77 -9.59
CA THR A 70 -9.68 3.21 -9.55
C THR A 70 -8.20 3.48 -9.33
N LEU A 71 -7.62 4.35 -10.16
CA LEU A 71 -6.25 4.83 -10.03
C LEU A 71 -6.26 6.31 -9.63
N LEU A 72 -5.55 6.65 -8.57
CA LEU A 72 -5.36 8.00 -8.06
C LEU A 72 -3.86 8.31 -7.98
N TYR A 73 -3.54 9.59 -7.99
CA TYR A 73 -2.18 10.09 -7.90
C TYR A 73 -2.13 11.20 -6.86
N CYS A 74 -1.03 11.26 -6.11
CA CYS A 74 -0.74 12.41 -5.25
C CYS A 74 0.76 12.69 -5.22
N GLU A 75 1.12 13.93 -4.88
CA GLU A 75 2.51 14.33 -4.72
C GLU A 75 2.87 14.44 -3.24
N ASN A 76 4.00 13.84 -2.85
CA ASN A 76 4.51 13.90 -1.49
C ASN A 76 6.03 14.16 -1.49
N PRO A 77 6.48 15.43 -1.50
CA PRO A 77 7.89 15.77 -1.46
C PRO A 77 8.57 15.26 -0.18
N PRO A 78 9.91 15.20 -0.17
CA PRO A 78 10.70 14.79 0.99
C PRO A 78 10.29 15.50 2.28
N ALA A 79 10.18 14.75 3.38
CA ALA A 79 9.94 15.26 4.72
C ALA A 79 8.61 16.02 4.94
N GLU A 80 7.63 15.87 4.04
CA GLU A 80 6.31 16.48 4.18
C GLU A 80 5.20 15.44 3.99
N ILE A 81 4.08 15.60 4.69
CA ILE A 81 2.81 14.96 4.34
C ILE A 81 1.94 16.06 3.76
N THR A 82 1.74 16.05 2.44
CA THR A 82 0.99 17.12 1.78
C THR A 82 -0.51 17.00 2.04
N ASP A 83 -1.20 18.13 2.02
CA ASP A 83 -2.67 18.16 2.00
C ASP A 83 -3.21 17.37 0.81
N ASP A 84 -2.54 17.41 -0.35
CA ASP A 84 -2.91 16.63 -1.53
C ASP A 84 -2.92 15.11 -1.25
N SER A 85 -1.88 14.60 -0.59
CA SER A 85 -1.81 13.19 -0.20
C SER A 85 -2.91 12.81 0.79
N ILE A 86 -3.17 13.67 1.78
CA ILE A 86 -4.25 13.46 2.76
C ILE A 86 -5.62 13.44 2.07
N GLN A 87 -5.88 14.40 1.18
CA GLN A 87 -7.16 14.49 0.46
C GLN A 87 -7.33 13.31 -0.51
N THR A 88 -6.25 12.88 -1.16
CA THR A 88 -6.26 11.72 -2.05
C THR A 88 -6.57 10.43 -1.30
N ILE A 89 -5.98 10.22 -0.11
CA ILE A 89 -6.34 9.10 0.77
C ILE A 89 -7.81 9.15 1.16
N LYS A 90 -8.31 10.32 1.60
CA LYS A 90 -9.74 10.49 1.96
C LYS A 90 -10.65 10.17 0.78
N LYS A 91 -10.32 10.66 -0.41
CA LYS A 91 -11.05 10.37 -1.65
C LYS A 91 -11.06 8.88 -1.95
N ALA A 92 -9.93 8.18 -1.79
CA ALA A 92 -9.84 6.75 -2.07
C ALA A 92 -10.85 5.88 -1.29
N PHE A 93 -11.24 6.29 -0.08
CA PHE A 93 -12.26 5.56 0.70
C PHE A 93 -13.67 5.61 0.08
N THR A 94 -13.98 6.68 -0.67
CA THR A 94 -15.29 6.88 -1.30
C THR A 94 -15.35 6.36 -2.74
N MET A 95 -14.20 6.08 -3.36
CA MET A 95 -14.12 5.56 -4.72
C MET A 95 -14.47 4.06 -4.83
N GLU A 96 -14.71 3.62 -6.06
CA GLU A 96 -14.92 2.22 -6.39
C GLU A 96 -13.64 1.40 -6.22
N LYS A 97 -13.74 0.28 -5.51
CA LYS A 97 -12.61 -0.57 -5.10
C LYS A 97 -12.38 -1.69 -6.12
N PRO A 98 -11.14 -2.21 -6.23
CA PRO A 98 -9.93 -1.81 -5.51
C PRO A 98 -9.34 -0.49 -6.01
N VAL A 99 -8.88 0.35 -5.08
CA VAL A 99 -8.24 1.64 -5.40
C VAL A 99 -6.73 1.50 -5.29
N ARG A 100 -5.99 2.12 -6.21
CA ARG A 100 -4.54 2.31 -6.11
C ARG A 100 -4.21 3.80 -6.10
N ILE A 101 -3.46 4.24 -5.10
CA ILE A 101 -2.86 5.57 -5.03
C ILE A 101 -1.38 5.39 -5.41
N VAL A 102 -0.95 6.11 -6.44
CA VAL A 102 0.45 6.21 -6.82
C VAL A 102 0.99 7.53 -6.25
N VAL A 103 1.92 7.43 -5.32
CA VAL A 103 2.56 8.58 -4.68
C VAL A 103 3.80 8.96 -5.49
N HIS A 104 3.89 10.23 -5.88
CA HIS A 104 5.05 10.81 -6.52
C HIS A 104 5.84 11.61 -5.47
N GLY A 105 6.97 11.05 -5.01
CA GLY A 105 7.73 11.58 -3.87
C GLY A 105 9.11 10.94 -3.70
N GLU A 106 9.78 11.21 -2.57
CA GLU A 106 10.98 10.43 -2.18
C GLU A 106 10.59 9.01 -1.70
N GLU A 107 11.58 8.10 -1.62
CA GLU A 107 11.46 6.65 -1.36
C GLU A 107 10.78 6.28 -0.01
N ASP A 108 10.44 7.27 0.82
CA ASP A 108 9.76 7.10 2.10
C ASP A 108 8.28 7.48 1.96
N LEU A 109 7.44 6.46 1.76
CA LEU A 109 6.02 6.61 1.47
C LEU A 109 5.24 7.19 2.67
N LEU A 110 4.85 8.48 2.57
CA LEU A 110 3.96 9.26 3.44
C LEU A 110 4.30 9.29 4.95
#